data_AF-A0A8S2NCT5-F1
#
_entry.id   AF-A0A8S2NCT5-F1
#
_cell.length_a   1.000
_cell.length_b   1.000
_cell.length_c   1.000
_cell.angle_alpha   90.00
_cell.angle_beta   90.00
_cell.angle_gamma   90.00
#
_symmetry.space_group_name_H-M   'P 1'
#
loop_
_entity.id
_entity.type
_entity.pdbx_description
1 polymer ?
#
loop_
_entity_poly.entity_id
_entity_poly.type
_entity_poly.pdbx_seq_one_letter_code
_entity_poly.pdbx_strand_id
1 'polypeptide(L)'
;FRNILLSEQFDIMKPWCAHRPYQDMEKYPVIFNIENHCSLDQQKKMARILKEVLGDQLLTKALPTDNPSTLPSPEDLKNKVLLRSMKATSTIKPTETSLEDEEEDSGIAPGTRNSKLEWESALNYQHCDSHMALNYGRFLDNGGCGYVLKPDFLTDPNSEFDTSSYSGIVQQRLTLRIISGQFLSNESSRDIVDPYVHVITYGYYLEMNTYYLCKGLNPQWNETMVFNISVPELCLVRFVVFDYDKLSKNDLLVSFCLPMSTMQTGYRHIHLRDTCDGTTYSTLFVHVDIQPLKTFASPKP
;
A
#
# COMPACT_ATOMS: atom_id res chain seq x y z
N PHE A 1 10.11 4.17 -25.75
CA PHE A 1 10.37 5.02 -24.57
C PHE A 1 10.68 6.43 -25.04
N ARG A 2 9.92 7.43 -24.58
CA ARG A 2 10.30 8.84 -24.76
C ARG A 2 11.15 9.20 -23.54
N ASN A 3 12.36 9.68 -23.77
CA ASN A 3 13.20 10.19 -22.69
C ASN A 3 12.62 11.54 -22.25
N ILE A 4 12.59 11.78 -20.94
CA ILE A 4 12.16 13.05 -20.34
C ILE A 4 13.38 13.63 -19.62
N LEU A 5 13.61 14.93 -19.75
CA LEU A 5 14.73 15.56 -19.07
C LEU A 5 14.49 15.60 -17.56
N LEU A 6 15.55 15.40 -16.77
CA LEU A 6 15.45 15.46 -15.31
C LEU A 6 14.92 16.82 -14.82
N SER A 7 15.29 17.91 -15.50
CA SER A 7 14.77 19.25 -15.21
C SER A 7 13.26 19.33 -15.43
N GLU A 8 12.75 18.75 -16.52
CA GLU A 8 11.31 18.73 -16.81
C GLU A 8 10.53 17.92 -15.79
N GLN A 9 11.08 16.78 -15.34
CA GLN A 9 10.48 16.00 -14.26
C GLN A 9 10.36 16.83 -12.98
N PHE A 10 11.44 17.53 -12.59
CA PHE A 10 11.42 18.36 -11.40
C PHE A 10 10.54 19.60 -11.54
N ASP A 11 10.42 20.18 -12.73
CA ASP A 11 9.50 21.28 -13.00
C ASP A 11 8.03 20.85 -12.82
N ILE A 12 7.66 19.63 -13.24
CA ILE A 12 6.33 19.05 -13.01
C ILE A 12 6.10 18.77 -11.52
N MET A 13 7.13 18.29 -10.82
CA MET A 13 7.04 17.96 -9.40
C MET A 13 7.01 19.21 -8.51
N LYS A 14 7.58 20.34 -8.96
CA LYS A 14 7.72 21.55 -8.14
C LYS A 14 6.38 22.10 -7.63
N PRO A 15 5.32 22.27 -8.45
CA PRO A 15 3.99 22.62 -7.96
C PRO A 15 3.44 21.60 -6.97
N TRP A 16 3.66 20.30 -7.21
CA TRP A 16 3.19 19.23 -6.34
C TRP A 16 3.88 19.27 -4.97
N CYS A 17 5.20 19.45 -4.93
CA CYS A 17 5.97 19.59 -3.70
C CYS A 17 5.61 20.88 -2.93
N ALA A 18 5.26 21.96 -3.62
CA ALA A 18 4.90 23.23 -3.00
C ALA A 18 3.45 23.26 -2.47
N HIS A 19 2.49 22.76 -3.25
CA HIS A 19 1.06 22.95 -3.00
C HIS A 19 0.29 21.67 -2.69
N ARG A 20 0.97 20.50 -2.65
CA ARG A 20 0.42 19.12 -2.51
C ARG A 20 -1.09 19.04 -2.77
N PRO A 21 -1.53 18.45 -3.90
CA PRO A 21 -2.87 18.61 -4.46
C PRO A 21 -4.04 18.31 -3.50
N TYR A 22 -3.80 17.60 -2.41
CA TYR A 22 -4.75 17.40 -1.32
C TYR A 22 -4.35 18.29 -0.14
N GLN A 23 -5.03 19.43 0.01
CA GLN A 23 -4.76 20.43 1.05
C GLN A 23 -4.87 19.87 2.49
N ASP A 24 -5.58 18.76 2.66
CA ASP A 24 -5.79 18.07 3.94
C ASP A 24 -4.80 16.93 4.21
N MET A 25 -3.93 16.56 3.25
CA MET A 25 -2.90 15.55 3.49
C MET A 25 -1.77 16.15 4.32
N GLU A 26 -1.55 15.61 5.52
CA GLU A 26 -0.41 15.99 6.33
C GLU A 26 0.90 15.93 5.52
N LYS A 27 1.71 16.99 5.61
CA LYS A 27 2.90 17.18 4.75
C LYS A 27 4.10 16.37 5.24
N TYR A 28 3.89 15.08 5.49
CA TYR A 28 4.96 14.14 5.84
C TYR A 28 6.02 14.02 4.74
N PRO A 29 7.24 13.57 5.08
CA PRO A 29 8.36 13.59 4.16
C PRO A 29 8.12 12.83 2.85
N VAL A 30 8.78 13.27 1.79
CA VAL A 30 8.83 12.55 0.50
C VAL A 30 10.26 12.08 0.27
N ILE A 31 10.41 10.83 -0.17
CA ILE A 31 11.71 10.22 -0.44
C ILE A 31 11.87 10.07 -1.95
N PHE A 32 12.88 10.71 -2.53
CA PHE A 32 13.28 10.48 -3.91
C PHE A 32 14.36 9.42 -3.94
N ASN A 33 14.01 8.26 -4.47
CA ASN A 33 14.96 7.22 -4.78
C ASN A 33 15.59 7.50 -6.15
N ILE A 34 16.84 7.95 -6.15
CA ILE A 34 17.59 8.29 -7.36
C ILE A 34 18.49 7.12 -7.74
N GLU A 35 18.10 6.43 -8.82
CA GLU A 35 18.95 5.50 -9.53
C GLU A 35 19.86 6.28 -10.48
N ASN A 36 21.17 6.26 -10.22
CA ASN A 36 22.11 7.18 -10.83
C ASN A 36 23.11 6.43 -11.74
N HIS A 37 22.95 6.59 -13.05
CA HIS A 37 23.86 6.09 -14.10
C HIS A 37 24.61 7.24 -14.81
N CYS A 38 24.63 8.42 -14.20
CA CYS A 38 25.19 9.62 -14.81
C CYS A 38 26.69 9.75 -14.54
N SER A 39 27.41 10.38 -15.48
CA SER A 39 28.81 10.78 -15.25
C SER A 39 28.94 11.81 -14.14
N LEU A 40 30.13 11.98 -13.55
CA LEU A 40 30.35 12.93 -12.45
C LEU A 40 29.92 14.36 -12.79
N ASP A 41 30.13 14.82 -14.02
CA ASP A 41 29.72 16.17 -14.42
C ASP A 41 28.20 16.29 -14.58
N GLN A 42 27.53 15.23 -15.01
CA GLN A 42 26.07 15.16 -15.01
C GLN A 42 25.52 15.06 -13.58
N GLN A 43 26.17 14.35 -12.67
CA GLN A 43 25.79 14.30 -11.26
C GLN A 43 25.89 15.68 -10.60
N LYS A 44 26.94 16.46 -10.89
CA LYS A 44 27.05 17.86 -10.44
C LYS A 44 25.90 18.72 -10.96
N LYS A 45 25.50 18.53 -12.22
CA LYS A 45 24.34 19.22 -12.82
C LYS A 45 23.04 18.81 -12.12
N MET A 46 22.83 17.51 -11.90
CA MET A 46 21.68 16.98 -11.17
C MET A 46 21.59 17.56 -9.74
N ALA A 47 22.70 17.58 -9.00
CA ALA A 47 22.74 18.15 -7.66
C ALA A 47 22.41 19.66 -7.64
N ARG A 48 22.82 20.41 -8.68
CA ARG A 48 22.46 21.82 -8.84
C ARG A 48 20.96 21.98 -9.07
N ILE A 49 20.40 21.24 -10.03
CA ILE A 49 18.95 21.26 -10.34
C ILE A 49 18.11 20.93 -9.11
N LEU A 50 18.48 19.87 -8.37
CA LEU A 50 17.79 19.48 -7.14
C LEU A 50 17.77 20.60 -6.10
N LYS A 51 18.89 21.28 -5.87
CA LYS A 51 18.98 22.40 -4.93
C LYS A 51 18.18 23.61 -5.40
N GLU A 52 18.20 23.92 -6.69
CA GLU A 52 17.46 25.05 -7.27
C GLU A 52 15.94 24.82 -7.25
N VAL A 53 15.49 23.58 -7.50
CA VAL A 53 14.06 23.26 -7.56
C VAL A 53 13.46 23.07 -6.17
N LEU A 54 14.12 22.28 -5.31
CA LEU A 54 13.56 21.90 -4.01
C LEU A 54 13.90 22.89 -2.90
N GLY A 55 14.97 23.70 -3.06
CA GLY A 55 15.37 24.73 -2.10
C GLY A 55 15.43 24.21 -0.66
N ASP A 56 14.72 24.87 0.24
CA ASP A 56 14.68 24.57 1.68
C ASP A 56 13.93 23.27 2.04
N GLN A 57 13.17 22.71 1.09
CA GLN A 57 12.52 21.40 1.29
C GLN A 57 13.55 20.27 1.22
N LEU A 58 14.64 20.44 0.47
CA LEU A 58 15.67 19.42 0.35
C LEU A 58 16.47 19.28 1.66
N LEU A 59 16.42 18.10 2.27
CA LEU A 59 17.23 17.80 3.44
C LEU A 59 18.70 17.60 3.02
N THR A 60 19.55 18.58 3.33
CA THR A 60 20.98 18.56 2.98
C THR A 60 21.91 18.31 4.16
N LYS A 61 21.40 18.42 5.38
CA LYS A 61 22.13 18.19 6.63
C LYS A 61 21.33 17.22 7.50
N ALA A 62 22.03 16.35 8.21
CA ALA A 62 21.39 15.50 9.21
C ALA A 62 20.70 16.37 10.27
N LEU A 63 19.53 15.94 10.72
CA LEU A 63 18.88 16.56 11.86
C LEU A 63 19.71 16.29 13.13
N PRO A 64 19.78 17.23 14.08
CA PRO A 64 20.37 16.97 15.38
C PRO A 64 19.62 15.81 16.04
N THR A 65 20.32 14.76 16.44
CA THR A 65 19.74 13.62 17.15
C THR A 65 20.60 13.28 18.36
N ASP A 66 19.93 12.97 19.47
CA ASP A 66 20.59 12.50 20.69
C ASP A 66 21.14 11.08 20.52
N ASN A 67 20.58 10.31 19.58
CA ASN A 67 21.03 8.96 19.26
C ASN A 67 21.20 8.78 17.73
N PRO A 68 22.43 8.57 17.23
CA PRO A 68 22.70 8.38 15.81
C PRO A 68 22.19 7.04 15.25
N SER A 69 21.75 6.12 16.11
CA SER A 69 21.24 4.80 15.68
C SER A 69 19.73 4.78 15.37
N THR A 70 19.00 5.86 15.67
CA THR A 70 17.56 5.98 15.39
C THR A 70 17.29 6.93 14.23
N LEU A 71 16.42 6.53 13.31
CA LEU A 71 15.94 7.40 12.23
C LEU A 71 15.01 8.49 12.79
N PRO A 72 14.99 9.72 12.22
CA PRO A 72 14.03 10.75 12.60
C PRO A 72 12.59 10.31 12.34
N SER A 73 11.64 10.84 13.11
CA SER A 73 10.23 10.55 12.88
C SER A 73 9.71 11.25 11.62
N PRO A 74 8.60 10.78 11.02
CA PRO A 74 7.93 11.53 9.95
C PRO A 74 7.57 12.96 10.37
N GLU A 75 7.28 13.19 11.65
CA GLU A 75 6.97 14.51 12.21
C GLU A 75 8.17 15.47 12.13
N ASP A 76 9.35 15.00 12.54
CA ASP A 76 10.60 15.78 12.50
C ASP A 76 11.00 16.19 11.07
N LEU A 77 10.51 15.42 10.09
CA LEU A 77 10.81 15.56 8.67
C LEU A 77 9.65 16.18 7.87
N LYS A 78 8.65 16.77 8.53
CA LYS A 78 7.55 17.46 7.84
C LYS A 78 8.08 18.51 6.86
N ASN A 79 7.47 18.54 5.67
CA ASN A 79 7.83 19.39 4.52
C ASN A 79 9.22 19.13 3.93
N LYS A 80 9.89 18.03 4.31
CA LYS A 80 11.21 17.68 3.77
C LYS A 80 11.13 16.67 2.63
N VAL A 81 12.06 16.82 1.70
CA VAL A 81 12.36 15.87 0.64
C VAL A 81 13.72 15.26 0.95
N LEU A 82 13.75 13.93 1.06
CA LEU A 82 14.95 13.15 1.30
C LEU A 82 15.43 12.54 -0.01
N LEU A 83 16.74 12.40 -0.15
CA LEU A 83 17.36 11.70 -1.27
C LEU A 83 17.90 10.36 -0.80
N ARG A 84 17.44 9.29 -1.43
CA ARG A 84 18.00 7.95 -1.33
C ARG A 84 18.78 7.68 -2.61
N SER A 85 20.07 7.40 -2.48
CA SER A 85 20.92 6.97 -3.58
C SER A 85 21.93 5.96 -3.04
N MET A 86 22.37 5.00 -3.86
CA MET A 86 23.45 4.12 -3.47
C MET A 86 24.69 4.95 -3.15
N LYS A 87 25.16 4.87 -1.89
CA LYS A 87 26.42 5.51 -1.51
C LYS A 87 27.54 4.78 -2.24
N ALA A 88 28.32 5.51 -3.03
CA ALA A 88 29.59 4.99 -3.53
C ALA A 88 30.44 4.58 -2.32
N THR A 89 30.89 3.34 -2.30
CA THR A 89 31.83 2.81 -1.32
C THR A 89 33.08 3.69 -1.33
N SER A 90 33.29 4.42 -0.24
CA SER A 90 34.47 5.28 -0.07
C SER A 90 35.69 4.41 0.26
N THR A 91 36.22 3.72 -0.74
CA THR A 91 37.58 3.15 -0.72
C THR A 91 38.16 3.27 -2.13
N ILE A 92 38.68 4.46 -2.44
CA ILE A 92 39.61 4.64 -3.55
C ILE A 92 41.01 4.73 -2.95
N LYS A 93 41.85 3.72 -3.22
CA LYS A 93 43.28 3.95 -3.42
C LYS A 93 43.54 3.86 -4.93
N PRO A 94 44.21 4.84 -5.54
CA PRO A 94 44.48 4.83 -6.96
C PRO A 94 45.68 3.92 -7.23
N THR A 95 45.47 2.84 -7.98
CA THR A 95 46.57 2.26 -8.76
C THR A 95 45.99 1.72 -10.06
N GLU A 96 46.63 2.11 -11.15
CA GLU A 96 46.39 1.64 -12.51
C GLU A 96 46.46 0.11 -12.57
N THR A 97 45.58 -0.52 -13.35
CA THR A 97 45.88 -1.32 -14.56
C THR A 97 44.74 -2.33 -14.82
N SER A 98 44.31 -2.39 -16.08
CA SER A 98 43.70 -3.51 -16.82
C SER A 98 42.40 -4.19 -16.34
N LEU A 99 41.50 -4.30 -17.33
CA LEU A 99 40.24 -5.04 -17.39
C LEU A 99 40.46 -6.55 -17.22
N GLU A 100 39.70 -7.19 -16.33
CA GLU A 100 39.22 -8.58 -16.48
C GLU A 100 37.84 -8.67 -15.82
N ASP A 101 36.86 -9.20 -16.58
CA ASP A 101 35.50 -9.50 -16.12
C ASP A 101 35.53 -10.82 -15.32
N GLU A 102 35.32 -10.77 -14.01
CA GLU A 102 34.99 -11.96 -13.21
C GLU A 102 33.68 -11.74 -12.45
N GLU A 103 32.71 -12.62 -12.70
CA GLU A 103 31.48 -12.76 -11.93
C GLU A 103 31.83 -13.31 -10.54
N GLU A 104 31.97 -12.44 -9.53
CA GLU A 104 32.05 -12.87 -8.13
C GLU A 104 30.66 -13.20 -7.57
N ASP A 105 30.40 -14.51 -7.49
CA ASP A 105 29.42 -15.15 -6.60
C ASP A 105 29.68 -14.70 -5.15
N SER A 106 28.84 -13.77 -4.66
CA SER A 106 28.96 -13.26 -3.29
C SER A 106 28.43 -14.29 -2.29
N GLY A 107 29.26 -15.27 -1.95
CA GLY A 107 29.10 -16.12 -0.77
C GLY A 107 29.04 -15.25 0.49
N ILE A 108 27.85 -15.16 1.09
CA ILE A 108 27.61 -14.39 2.30
C ILE A 108 28.19 -15.14 3.51
N ALA A 109 29.14 -14.52 4.20
CA ALA A 109 29.62 -14.99 5.51
C ALA A 109 28.49 -14.96 6.56
N PRO A 110 28.33 -16.01 7.39
CA PRO A 110 27.26 -16.08 8.37
C PRO A 110 27.57 -15.13 9.54
N GLY A 111 26.88 -13.99 9.61
CA GLY A 111 26.98 -13.08 10.76
C GLY A 111 26.60 -11.63 10.49
N THR A 112 26.62 -11.18 9.25
CA THR A 112 26.20 -9.82 8.91
C THR A 112 24.70 -9.83 8.63
N ARG A 113 23.87 -9.59 9.65
CA ARG A 113 22.48 -9.19 9.43
C ARG A 113 22.53 -7.86 8.68
N ASN A 114 22.50 -7.92 7.36
CA ASN A 114 22.11 -6.77 6.55
C ASN A 114 20.75 -6.33 7.10
N SER A 115 20.69 -5.11 7.64
CA SER A 115 19.46 -4.40 7.98
C SER A 115 18.64 -4.05 6.73
N LYS A 116 18.68 -4.90 5.70
CA LYS A 116 18.01 -4.75 4.41
C LYS A 116 16.62 -5.40 4.48
N LEU A 117 15.85 -4.95 5.45
CA LEU A 117 14.39 -5.08 5.48
C LEU A 117 13.83 -3.67 5.72
N GLU A 118 14.25 -2.73 4.85
CA GLU A 118 13.53 -1.48 4.68
C GLU A 118 12.28 -1.83 3.85
N TRP A 119 11.13 -1.65 4.49
CA TRP A 119 9.78 -2.10 4.14
C TRP A 119 9.12 -1.28 3.01
N GLU A 120 9.92 -0.67 2.14
CA GLU A 120 9.43 0.10 1.00
C GLU A 120 8.97 -0.86 -0.10
N SER A 121 7.67 -1.10 -0.18
CA SER A 121 7.06 -1.83 -1.29
C SER A 121 6.79 -0.87 -2.44
N ALA A 122 7.70 -0.82 -3.42
CA ALA A 122 7.50 -0.04 -4.63
C ALA A 122 6.57 -0.78 -5.59
N LEU A 123 5.49 -0.12 -6.01
CA LEU A 123 4.53 -0.65 -6.99
C LEU A 123 4.47 0.27 -8.21
N ASN A 124 4.01 -0.30 -9.31
CA ASN A 124 3.77 0.43 -10.54
C ASN A 124 2.42 1.17 -10.44
N TYR A 125 2.43 2.42 -9.96
CA TYR A 125 1.23 3.25 -9.78
C TYR A 125 0.40 3.46 -11.07
N GLN A 126 0.98 3.23 -12.25
CA GLN A 126 0.30 3.30 -13.54
C GLN A 126 -0.59 2.09 -13.86
N HIS A 127 -0.50 0.99 -13.09
CA HIS A 127 -1.32 -0.20 -13.31
C HIS A 127 -2.49 -0.23 -12.35
N CYS A 128 -3.70 -0.44 -12.88
CA CYS A 128 -4.92 -0.55 -12.08
C CYS A 128 -5.21 -2.01 -11.76
N ASP A 129 -4.35 -2.62 -10.96
CA ASP A 129 -4.46 -4.04 -10.61
C ASP A 129 -4.89 -4.25 -9.15
N SER A 130 -4.98 -5.52 -8.75
CA SER A 130 -5.29 -5.88 -7.36
C SER A 130 -4.25 -5.37 -6.37
N HIS A 131 -2.98 -5.28 -6.75
CA HIS A 131 -1.91 -4.85 -5.86
C HIS A 131 -2.02 -3.36 -5.56
N MET A 132 -2.32 -2.55 -6.57
CA MET A 132 -2.58 -1.12 -6.39
C MET A 132 -3.87 -0.87 -5.60
N ALA A 133 -4.91 -1.68 -5.77
CA ALA A 133 -6.11 -1.60 -4.94
C ALA A 133 -5.81 -1.88 -3.44
N LEU A 134 -4.95 -2.86 -3.15
CA LEU A 134 -4.50 -3.15 -1.78
C LEU A 134 -3.65 -2.03 -1.21
N ASN A 135 -2.72 -1.51 -2.00
CA ASN A 135 -1.86 -0.39 -1.62
C ASN A 135 -2.70 0.85 -1.30
N TYR A 136 -3.62 1.21 -2.20
CA TYR A 136 -4.54 2.32 -1.97
C TYR A 136 -5.36 2.11 -0.69
N GLY A 137 -5.97 0.93 -0.54
CA GLY A 137 -6.75 0.58 0.65
C GLY A 137 -5.95 0.70 1.94
N ARG A 138 -4.72 0.18 1.98
CA ARG A 138 -3.84 0.26 3.16
C ARG A 138 -3.52 1.71 3.52
N PHE A 139 -3.22 2.55 2.52
CA PHE A 139 -2.83 3.94 2.73
C PHE A 139 -4.01 4.91 2.83
N LEU A 140 -5.27 4.44 2.78
CA LEU A 140 -6.44 5.22 3.23
C LEU A 140 -6.43 5.42 4.75
N ASP A 141 -5.73 4.56 5.49
CA ASP A 141 -5.53 4.71 6.92
C ASP A 141 -4.69 5.96 7.24
N ASN A 142 -4.74 6.41 8.50
CA ASN A 142 -4.03 7.59 8.98
C ASN A 142 -4.28 8.85 8.13
N GLY A 143 -5.55 9.06 7.74
CA GLY A 143 -5.96 10.24 6.96
C GLY A 143 -5.37 10.30 5.55
N GLY A 144 -4.91 9.18 4.99
CA GLY A 144 -4.37 9.17 3.63
C GLY A 144 -2.89 9.56 3.54
N CYS A 145 -2.22 9.90 4.65
CA CYS A 145 -1.01 10.71 4.63
C CYS A 145 0.26 10.04 4.03
N GLY A 146 0.16 8.78 3.61
CA GLY A 146 1.26 7.99 3.02
C GLY A 146 2.17 7.30 4.04
N TYR A 147 1.94 7.51 5.35
CA TYR A 147 2.66 6.85 6.44
C TYR A 147 1.66 6.19 7.38
N VAL A 148 1.78 4.89 7.57
CA VAL A 148 0.90 4.11 8.47
C VAL A 148 1.78 3.41 9.50
N LEU A 149 1.48 3.57 10.78
CA LEU A 149 2.22 2.90 11.85
C LEU A 149 2.09 1.38 11.70
N LYS A 150 3.21 0.70 11.95
CA LYS A 150 3.21 -0.76 12.04
C LYS A 150 2.59 -1.18 13.38
N PRO A 151 1.90 -2.32 13.44
CA PRO A 151 1.49 -2.93 14.70
C PRO A 151 2.64 -3.05 15.70
N ASP A 152 2.33 -2.95 16.99
CA ASP A 152 3.32 -2.93 18.07
C ASP A 152 4.24 -4.16 18.02
N PHE A 153 3.68 -5.35 17.76
CA PHE A 153 4.42 -6.61 17.64
C PHE A 153 5.38 -6.68 16.44
N LEU A 154 5.31 -5.75 15.47
CA LEU A 154 6.30 -5.61 14.38
C LEU A 154 7.37 -4.55 14.65
N THR A 155 7.24 -3.83 15.77
CA THR A 155 8.16 -2.77 16.18
C THR A 155 8.91 -3.10 17.46
N ASP A 156 8.34 -3.94 18.32
CA ASP A 156 8.99 -4.42 19.54
C ASP A 156 10.13 -5.39 19.22
N PRO A 157 11.39 -5.08 19.60
CA PRO A 157 12.53 -5.97 19.41
C PRO A 157 12.41 -7.31 20.14
N ASN A 158 11.55 -7.39 21.17
CA ASN A 158 11.32 -8.59 21.97
C ASN A 158 10.09 -9.39 21.53
N SER A 159 9.42 -8.95 20.46
CA SER A 159 8.25 -9.65 19.94
C SER A 159 8.62 -11.07 19.48
N GLU A 160 7.91 -12.06 20.00
CA GLU A 160 7.99 -13.46 19.55
C GLU A 160 7.00 -13.74 18.39
N PHE A 161 6.43 -12.70 17.78
CA PHE A 161 5.49 -12.88 16.67
C PHE A 161 6.13 -13.65 15.52
N ASP A 162 5.51 -14.77 15.18
CA ASP A 162 5.80 -15.54 13.99
C ASP A 162 4.52 -15.71 13.17
N THR A 163 4.63 -15.52 11.86
CA THR A 163 3.58 -15.79 10.89
C THR A 163 3.00 -17.20 10.97
N SER A 164 3.76 -18.18 11.48
CA SER A 164 3.28 -19.55 11.70
C SER A 164 2.61 -19.78 13.06
N SER A 165 2.91 -18.92 14.04
CA SER A 165 2.53 -19.04 15.45
C SER A 165 1.85 -17.74 15.88
N TYR A 166 0.53 -17.70 15.79
CA TYR A 166 -0.31 -16.55 16.18
C TYR A 166 -0.42 -16.36 17.71
N SER A 167 0.64 -16.70 18.46
CA SER A 167 0.69 -16.57 19.91
C SER A 167 0.52 -15.11 20.32
N GLY A 168 -0.30 -14.87 21.36
CA GLY A 168 -0.55 -13.52 21.88
C GLY A 168 -1.49 -12.65 21.05
N ILE A 169 -1.95 -13.10 19.88
CA ILE A 169 -2.87 -12.32 19.04
C ILE A 169 -4.32 -12.76 19.27
N VAL A 170 -5.19 -11.79 19.55
CA VAL A 170 -6.63 -12.03 19.67
C VAL A 170 -7.24 -12.16 18.28
N GLN A 171 -7.53 -13.41 17.89
CA GLN A 171 -8.22 -13.69 16.65
C GLN A 171 -9.65 -13.12 16.66
N GLN A 172 -10.15 -12.73 15.49
CA GLN A 172 -11.48 -12.12 15.36
C GLN A 172 -12.31 -12.83 14.29
N ARG A 173 -13.62 -12.88 14.51
CA ARG A 173 -14.62 -13.30 13.54
C ARG A 173 -15.23 -12.06 12.90
N LEU A 174 -15.06 -11.94 11.60
CA LEU A 174 -15.72 -10.95 10.76
C LEU A 174 -16.96 -11.59 10.12
N THR A 175 -18.14 -11.10 10.48
CA THR A 175 -19.41 -11.49 9.87
C THR A 175 -19.89 -10.34 8.99
N LEU A 176 -19.98 -10.61 7.69
CA LEU A 176 -20.40 -9.65 6.67
C LEU A 176 -21.71 -10.09 6.06
N ARG A 177 -22.76 -9.29 6.23
CA ARG A 177 -23.99 -9.48 5.49
C ARG A 177 -24.01 -8.54 4.29
N ILE A 178 -23.94 -9.09 3.09
CA ILE A 178 -24.07 -8.37 1.82
C ILE A 178 -25.55 -8.24 1.51
N ILE A 179 -26.11 -7.05 1.76
CA ILE A 179 -27.57 -6.85 1.69
C ILE A 179 -27.97 -6.50 0.26
N SER A 180 -27.40 -5.44 -0.30
CA SER A 180 -27.76 -4.93 -1.63
C SER A 180 -26.68 -4.07 -2.26
N GLY A 181 -26.77 -3.86 -3.57
CA GLY A 181 -25.96 -2.90 -4.33
C GLY A 181 -26.83 -1.74 -4.82
N GLN A 182 -26.20 -0.62 -5.12
CA GLN A 182 -26.85 0.55 -5.72
C GLN A 182 -26.01 1.07 -6.88
N PHE A 183 -26.66 1.39 -8.00
CA PHE A 183 -26.04 2.02 -9.17
C PHE A 183 -24.85 1.26 -9.76
N LEU A 184 -24.91 -0.07 -9.77
CA LEU A 184 -23.88 -0.90 -10.39
C LEU A 184 -24.12 -0.91 -11.91
N SER A 185 -23.26 -0.23 -12.66
CA SER A 185 -23.34 -0.12 -14.11
C SER A 185 -21.96 -0.26 -14.74
N ASN A 186 -21.92 -0.87 -15.92
CA ASN A 186 -20.74 -0.88 -16.76
C ASN A 186 -20.85 0.26 -17.78
N GLU A 187 -20.00 1.29 -17.71
CA GLU A 187 -20.05 2.39 -18.68
C GLU A 187 -19.61 1.97 -20.09
N SER A 188 -18.86 0.87 -20.19
CA SER A 188 -18.35 0.35 -21.46
C SER A 188 -19.36 -0.53 -22.20
N SER A 189 -20.44 -0.96 -21.54
CA SER A 189 -21.49 -1.79 -22.11
C SER A 189 -22.86 -1.13 -22.00
N ARG A 190 -23.74 -1.40 -22.96
CA ARG A 190 -25.17 -1.00 -22.89
C ARG A 190 -26.03 -2.09 -22.26
N ASP A 191 -25.44 -3.24 -21.93
CA ASP A 191 -26.15 -4.38 -21.38
C ASP A 191 -26.45 -4.18 -19.89
N ILE A 192 -27.54 -4.82 -19.44
CA ILE A 192 -27.87 -4.87 -18.02
C ILE A 192 -26.86 -5.79 -17.38
N VAL A 193 -26.10 -5.26 -16.42
CA VAL A 193 -25.11 -6.04 -15.68
C VAL A 193 -25.78 -7.13 -14.82
N ASP A 194 -25.10 -8.26 -14.68
CA ASP A 194 -25.44 -9.41 -13.85
C ASP A 194 -24.50 -9.45 -12.61
N PRO A 195 -24.62 -8.50 -11.65
CA PRO A 195 -23.61 -8.33 -10.63
C PRO A 195 -23.57 -9.46 -9.61
N TYR A 196 -22.35 -9.80 -9.19
CA TYR A 196 -22.09 -10.53 -7.95
C TYR A 196 -20.96 -9.87 -7.15
N VAL A 197 -20.97 -10.07 -5.83
CA VAL A 197 -19.98 -9.52 -4.92
C VAL A 197 -19.00 -10.61 -4.51
N HIS A 198 -17.73 -10.35 -4.72
CA HIS A 198 -16.60 -11.15 -4.28
C HIS A 198 -15.89 -10.43 -3.14
N VAL A 199 -15.83 -11.07 -1.97
CA VAL A 199 -15.15 -10.54 -0.78
C VAL A 199 -13.90 -11.36 -0.53
N ILE A 200 -12.74 -10.70 -0.48
CA ILE A 200 -11.43 -11.31 -0.28
C ILE A 200 -10.78 -10.71 0.97
N THR A 201 -10.18 -11.53 1.82
CA THR A 201 -9.30 -11.08 2.90
C THR A 201 -7.84 -11.35 2.54
N TYR A 202 -6.96 -10.40 2.87
CA TYR A 202 -5.51 -10.48 2.68
C TYR A 202 -4.81 -10.41 4.04
N GLY A 203 -3.59 -10.95 4.14
CA GLY A 203 -2.91 -11.25 5.41
C GLY A 203 -3.12 -12.71 5.82
N TYR A 204 -4.36 -13.18 5.75
CA TYR A 204 -4.72 -14.59 5.64
C TYR A 204 -5.75 -14.74 4.51
N TYR A 205 -5.37 -15.44 3.44
CA TYR A 205 -6.15 -15.47 2.20
C TYR A 205 -7.44 -16.28 2.38
N LEU A 206 -8.58 -15.61 2.36
CA LEU A 206 -9.91 -16.21 2.33
C LEU A 206 -10.77 -15.46 1.31
N GLU A 207 -11.64 -16.17 0.62
CA GLU A 207 -12.53 -15.57 -0.38
C GLU A 207 -13.94 -16.19 -0.34
N MET A 208 -14.95 -15.37 -0.57
CA MET A 208 -16.35 -15.80 -0.70
C MET A 208 -17.06 -14.97 -1.77
N ASN A 209 -18.08 -15.58 -2.40
CA ASN A 209 -18.89 -14.96 -3.45
C ASN A 209 -20.36 -14.99 -3.06
N THR A 210 -21.10 -13.95 -3.44
CA THR A 210 -22.56 -14.03 -3.55
C THR A 210 -22.95 -14.74 -4.85
N TYR A 211 -24.22 -15.11 -4.97
CA TYR A 211 -24.80 -15.44 -6.27
C TYR A 211 -24.87 -14.18 -7.16
N TYR A 212 -24.86 -14.38 -8.48
CA TYR A 212 -25.12 -13.29 -9.43
C TYR A 212 -26.62 -13.02 -9.53
N LEU A 213 -26.98 -11.76 -9.82
CA LEU A 213 -28.37 -11.33 -9.99
C LEU A 213 -28.49 -10.51 -11.26
N CYS A 214 -29.54 -10.73 -12.06
CA CYS A 214 -29.76 -9.96 -13.31
C CYS A 214 -30.38 -8.57 -13.08
N LYS A 215 -29.76 -7.76 -12.21
CA LYS A 215 -30.21 -6.42 -11.82
C LYS A 215 -29.02 -5.53 -11.39
N GLY A 216 -28.61 -4.58 -12.23
CA GLY A 216 -27.53 -3.63 -11.88
C GLY A 216 -27.93 -2.47 -10.95
N LEU A 217 -29.14 -1.94 -11.10
CA LEU A 217 -29.52 -0.69 -10.41
C LEU A 217 -29.66 -0.86 -8.89
N ASN A 218 -30.24 -1.97 -8.44
CA ASN A 218 -30.55 -2.26 -7.04
C ASN A 218 -30.61 -3.77 -6.71
N PRO A 219 -29.55 -4.55 -6.99
CA PRO A 219 -29.52 -5.97 -6.64
C PRO A 219 -29.63 -6.17 -5.12
N GLN A 220 -30.30 -7.24 -4.70
CA GLN A 220 -30.46 -7.60 -3.29
C GLN A 220 -30.05 -9.07 -3.08
N TRP A 221 -28.86 -9.27 -2.52
CA TRP A 221 -28.32 -10.61 -2.26
C TRP A 221 -28.79 -11.16 -0.92
N ASN A 222 -28.78 -10.34 0.14
CA ASN A 222 -29.08 -10.75 1.51
C ASN A 222 -28.26 -11.96 2.01
N GLU A 223 -27.02 -12.10 1.53
CA GLU A 223 -26.14 -13.21 1.88
C GLU A 223 -25.24 -12.85 3.05
N THR A 224 -24.89 -13.84 3.87
CA THR A 224 -24.00 -13.66 5.02
C THR A 224 -22.74 -14.51 4.85
N MET A 225 -21.59 -13.85 4.96
CA MET A 225 -20.26 -14.42 4.86
C MET A 225 -19.58 -14.32 6.23
N VAL A 226 -18.81 -15.35 6.60
CA VAL A 226 -18.11 -15.40 7.89
C VAL A 226 -16.64 -15.72 7.65
N PHE A 227 -15.76 -14.86 8.15
CA PHE A 227 -14.31 -14.99 8.05
C PHE A 227 -13.72 -15.06 9.46
N ASN A 228 -12.91 -16.09 9.73
CA ASN A 228 -12.15 -16.21 10.97
C ASN A 228 -10.72 -15.69 10.70
N ILE A 229 -10.39 -14.54 11.26
CA ILE A 229 -9.16 -13.81 10.99
C ILE A 229 -8.17 -14.01 12.13
N SER A 230 -7.02 -14.62 11.81
CA SER A 230 -5.97 -14.91 12.79
C SER A 230 -5.24 -13.65 13.26
N VAL A 231 -4.93 -12.72 12.34
CA VAL A 231 -4.19 -11.49 12.63
C VAL A 231 -4.94 -10.27 12.07
N PRO A 232 -5.91 -9.72 12.83
CA PRO A 232 -6.75 -8.62 12.36
C PRO A 232 -5.98 -7.35 11.96
N GLU A 233 -4.90 -7.02 12.69
CA GLU A 233 -4.10 -5.80 12.46
C GLU A 233 -3.33 -5.79 11.12
N LEU A 234 -3.10 -6.97 10.54
CA LEU A 234 -2.49 -7.14 9.21
C LEU A 234 -3.53 -7.47 8.13
N CYS A 235 -4.81 -7.57 8.50
CA CYS A 235 -5.85 -8.00 7.58
C CYS A 235 -6.37 -6.82 6.75
N LEU A 236 -6.40 -6.99 5.44
CA LEU A 236 -7.13 -6.12 4.51
C LEU A 236 -8.36 -6.85 4.00
N VAL A 237 -9.48 -6.16 3.87
CA VAL A 237 -10.71 -6.69 3.29
C VAL A 237 -10.97 -5.96 1.98
N ARG A 238 -11.18 -6.72 0.91
CA ARG A 238 -11.46 -6.19 -0.42
C ARG A 238 -12.83 -6.67 -0.88
N PHE A 239 -13.67 -5.71 -1.25
CA PHE A 239 -14.96 -5.91 -1.90
C PHE A 239 -14.77 -5.67 -3.38
N VAL A 240 -15.15 -6.65 -4.19
CA VAL A 240 -15.05 -6.58 -5.64
C VAL A 240 -16.41 -6.92 -6.21
N VAL A 241 -16.92 -6.09 -7.13
CA VAL A 241 -18.15 -6.37 -7.85
C VAL A 241 -17.80 -6.69 -9.29
N PHE A 242 -18.27 -7.84 -9.75
CA PHE A 242 -18.08 -8.31 -11.11
C PHE A 242 -19.41 -8.38 -11.84
N ASP A 243 -19.37 -8.19 -13.14
CA ASP A 243 -20.42 -8.56 -14.07
C ASP A 243 -20.25 -10.02 -14.47
N TYR A 244 -21.25 -10.86 -14.25
CA TYR A 244 -21.15 -12.27 -14.58
C TYR A 244 -21.40 -12.51 -16.07
N ASP A 245 -20.43 -13.11 -16.75
CA ASP A 245 -20.55 -13.51 -18.14
C ASP A 245 -20.48 -15.03 -18.29
N LYS A 246 -21.44 -15.61 -19.03
CA LYS A 246 -21.46 -17.07 -19.28
C LYS A 246 -20.41 -17.52 -20.29
N LEU A 247 -20.05 -16.64 -21.23
CA LEU A 247 -19.26 -16.99 -22.42
C LEU A 247 -17.86 -16.35 -22.43
N SER A 248 -17.61 -15.40 -21.54
CA SER A 248 -16.35 -14.67 -21.42
C SER A 248 -15.88 -14.61 -19.96
N LYS A 249 -14.74 -13.98 -19.73
CA LYS A 249 -14.29 -13.66 -18.39
C LYS A 249 -15.22 -12.57 -17.81
N ASN A 250 -15.62 -12.74 -16.56
CA ASN A 250 -16.39 -11.75 -15.82
C ASN A 250 -15.67 -10.39 -15.79
N ASP A 251 -16.40 -9.34 -16.15
CA ASP A 251 -15.87 -7.98 -16.15
C ASP A 251 -15.81 -7.41 -14.74
N LEU A 252 -14.68 -6.81 -14.40
CA LEU A 252 -14.54 -6.08 -13.13
C LEU A 252 -15.29 -4.76 -13.26
N LEU A 253 -16.34 -4.58 -12.45
CA LEU A 253 -17.09 -3.33 -12.43
C LEU A 253 -16.39 -2.32 -11.53
N VAL A 254 -16.26 -2.67 -10.25
CA VAL A 254 -15.77 -1.75 -9.22
C VAL A 254 -15.14 -2.52 -8.06
N SER A 255 -14.25 -1.89 -7.32
CA SER A 255 -13.68 -2.49 -6.11
C SER A 255 -13.42 -1.47 -5.01
N PHE A 256 -13.37 -1.94 -3.76
CA PHE A 256 -12.98 -1.15 -2.61
C PHE A 256 -12.18 -2.02 -1.64
N CYS A 257 -11.11 -1.47 -1.09
CA CYS A 257 -10.27 -2.16 -0.12
C CYS A 257 -10.02 -1.27 1.09
N LEU A 258 -10.02 -1.87 2.28
CA LEU A 258 -9.68 -1.21 3.54
C LEU A 258 -9.08 -2.18 4.55
N PRO A 259 -8.25 -1.71 5.49
CA PRO A 259 -7.80 -2.49 6.64
C PRO A 259 -8.99 -2.91 7.51
N MET A 260 -8.93 -4.11 8.08
CA MET A 260 -9.95 -4.57 9.02
C MET A 260 -10.02 -3.68 10.27
N SER A 261 -8.88 -3.14 10.71
CA SER A 261 -8.77 -2.24 11.86
C SER A 261 -9.58 -0.94 11.71
N THR A 262 -9.85 -0.50 10.48
CA THR A 262 -10.60 0.73 10.20
C THR A 262 -12.06 0.48 9.81
N MET A 263 -12.49 -0.80 9.75
CA MET A 263 -13.87 -1.16 9.46
C MET A 263 -14.81 -0.76 10.61
N GLN A 264 -15.89 -0.08 10.27
CA GLN A 264 -16.94 0.25 11.21
C GLN A 264 -18.03 -0.83 11.24
N THR A 265 -18.48 -1.20 12.44
CA THR A 265 -19.55 -2.19 12.65
C THR A 265 -20.96 -1.60 12.46
N GLY A 266 -21.95 -2.48 12.32
CA GLY A 266 -23.35 -2.16 12.05
C GLY A 266 -23.66 -2.00 10.56
N TYR A 267 -24.77 -1.33 10.26
CA TYR A 267 -25.21 -1.07 8.88
C TYR A 267 -24.38 0.06 8.26
N ARG A 268 -23.78 -0.20 7.10
CA ARG A 268 -22.88 0.73 6.40
C ARG A 268 -23.09 0.66 4.90
N HIS A 269 -22.88 1.80 4.23
CA HIS A 269 -22.65 1.84 2.80
C HIS A 269 -21.15 1.84 2.54
N ILE A 270 -20.72 0.93 1.67
CA ILE A 270 -19.36 0.91 1.12
C ILE A 270 -19.42 1.67 -0.19
N HIS A 271 -18.70 2.79 -0.27
CA HIS A 271 -18.52 3.54 -1.51
C HIS A 271 -17.46 2.86 -2.36
N LEU A 272 -17.92 2.22 -3.44
CA LEU A 272 -17.05 1.50 -4.35
C LEU A 272 -16.26 2.50 -5.19
N ARG A 273 -15.14 2.05 -5.76
CA ARG A 273 -14.30 2.87 -6.63
C ARG A 273 -13.99 2.12 -7.91
N ASP A 274 -13.81 2.88 -8.99
CA ASP A 274 -13.18 2.33 -10.17
C ASP A 274 -11.67 2.15 -9.90
N THR A 275 -11.11 1.13 -10.50
CA THR A 275 -9.77 0.58 -10.30
C THR A 275 -8.62 1.56 -10.48
N CYS A 276 -8.82 2.67 -11.20
CA CYS A 276 -7.74 3.58 -11.57
C CYS A 276 -7.73 4.92 -10.84
N ASP A 277 -8.88 5.56 -10.61
CA ASP A 277 -9.04 6.91 -10.03
C ASP A 277 -10.51 7.40 -10.07
N GLY A 278 -11.43 6.61 -10.65
CA GLY A 278 -12.82 7.01 -10.86
C GLY A 278 -13.65 6.98 -9.57
N THR A 279 -14.18 8.15 -9.19
CA THR A 279 -15.30 8.23 -8.26
C THR A 279 -16.55 7.68 -8.95
N THR A 280 -17.17 6.67 -8.37
CA THR A 280 -18.45 6.13 -8.83
C THR A 280 -19.53 6.40 -7.78
N TYR A 281 -20.79 6.45 -8.21
CA TYR A 281 -21.95 6.48 -7.32
C TYR A 281 -22.33 5.08 -6.81
N SER A 282 -21.60 4.05 -7.26
CA SER A 282 -21.84 2.66 -6.88
C SER A 282 -21.59 2.42 -5.39
N THR A 283 -22.57 1.83 -4.70
CA THR A 283 -22.41 1.45 -3.29
C THR A 283 -22.86 0.03 -3.00
N LEU A 284 -22.25 -0.60 -1.99
CA LEU A 284 -22.80 -1.80 -1.35
C LEU A 284 -23.38 -1.43 0.01
N PHE A 285 -24.62 -1.81 0.27
CA PHE A 285 -25.20 -1.78 1.60
C PHE A 285 -24.90 -3.10 2.32
N VAL A 286 -24.22 -3.00 3.45
CA VAL A 286 -23.75 -4.16 4.22
C VAL A 286 -24.07 -4.00 5.70
N HIS A 287 -24.10 -5.12 6.42
CA HIS A 287 -23.99 -5.13 7.87
C HIS A 287 -22.69 -5.81 8.28
N VAL A 288 -21.88 -5.12 9.08
CA VAL A 288 -20.57 -5.57 9.54
C VAL A 288 -20.65 -5.90 11.03
N ASP A 289 -20.24 -7.10 11.42
CA ASP A 289 -20.08 -7.48 12.82
C ASP A 289 -18.69 -8.09 13.03
N ILE A 290 -17.98 -7.61 14.05
CA ILE A 290 -16.62 -8.03 14.38
C ILE A 290 -16.62 -8.45 15.84
N GLN A 291 -16.31 -9.72 16.09
CA GLN A 291 -16.30 -10.28 17.44
C GLN A 291 -14.97 -10.99 17.71
N PRO A 292 -14.42 -10.92 18.94
CA PRO A 292 -13.28 -11.75 19.30
C PRO A 292 -13.68 -13.23 19.22
N LEU A 293 -12.82 -14.07 18.63
CA LEU A 293 -12.98 -15.51 18.68
C LEU A 293 -12.72 -15.96 20.11
N LYS A 294 -13.74 -16.52 20.77
CA LYS A 294 -13.59 -17.10 22.10
C LYS A 294 -12.54 -18.21 22.01
N THR A 295 -11.36 -17.99 22.60
CA THR A 295 -10.42 -19.06 22.90
C THR A 295 -11.11 -19.95 23.93
N PHE A 296 -11.53 -21.15 23.51
CA PHE A 296 -11.86 -22.18 24.48
C PHE A 296 -10.57 -22.48 25.23
N ALA A 297 -10.45 -21.99 26.46
CA ALA A 297 -9.45 -22.50 27.38
C ALA A 297 -9.69 -24.01 27.47
N SER A 298 -8.74 -24.81 27.00
CA SER A 298 -8.73 -26.24 27.27
C SER A 298 -8.97 -26.43 28.76
N PRO A 299 -9.93 -27.27 29.20
CA PRO A 299 -10.04 -27.59 30.61
C PRO A 299 -8.67 -28.09 31.06
N LYS A 300 -8.10 -27.45 32.09
CA LYS A 300 -6.86 -27.93 32.70
C LYS A 300 -7.07 -29.41 33.11
N PRO A 301 -6.06 -30.27 32.89
CA PRO A 301 -6.14 -31.69 33.22
C PRO A 301 -6.44 -31.92 34.71
#